data_AF-A0A520INH5-F1
#
_entry.id   AF-A0A520INH5-F1
#
_cell.length_a   1.000
_cell.length_b   1.000
_cell.length_c   1.000
_cell.angle_alpha   90.00
_cell.angle_beta   90.00
_cell.angle_gamma   90.00
#
_symmetry.space_group_name_H-M   'P 1'
#
loop_
_entity.id
_entity.type
_entity.pdbx_description
1 polymer ?
#
loop_
_entity_poly.entity_id
_entity_poly.type
_entity_poly.pdbx_seq_one_letter_code
_entity_poly.pdbx_strand_id
1 'polypeptide(L)'
;MRSIAMISRPMIAAILASTAAVASAAAGPLQVTSSIMVEARSAAPDGTTRVTLVKPSRVTPGDKVIFVLAYRNSGAQPLANVVLDNPLPRQIAYRSANPGSPAPDVSVDGKTYGSL
;
A
#
# COMPACT_ATOMS: atom_id res chain seq x y z
N MET A 1 63.47 35.38 -39.43
CA MET A 1 63.13 34.14 -38.70
C MET A 1 63.18 34.45 -37.21
N ARG A 2 62.09 34.14 -36.47
CA ARG A 2 61.92 33.97 -35.01
C ARG A 2 60.66 34.67 -34.45
N SER A 3 59.60 33.88 -34.48
CA SER A 3 58.38 33.79 -33.65
C SER A 3 57.83 35.00 -32.89
N ILE A 4 56.62 35.41 -33.28
CA ILE A 4 55.65 36.15 -32.46
C ILE A 4 54.87 35.12 -31.65
N ALA A 5 54.97 35.17 -30.33
CA ALA A 5 54.21 34.31 -29.43
C ALA A 5 52.76 34.82 -29.32
N MET A 6 51.82 34.01 -29.79
CA MET A 6 50.38 34.24 -29.72
C MET A 6 49.90 33.88 -28.30
N ILE A 7 49.60 34.89 -27.48
CA ILE A 7 49.07 34.69 -26.13
C ILE A 7 47.58 34.32 -26.26
N SER A 8 47.32 33.02 -26.16
CA SER A 8 46.00 32.41 -26.06
C SER A 8 45.34 32.81 -24.74
N ARG A 9 44.19 33.50 -24.82
CA ARG A 9 43.35 33.82 -23.65
C ARG A 9 42.49 32.58 -23.33
N PRO A 10 42.51 32.04 -22.11
CA PRO A 10 41.63 30.93 -21.77
C PRO A 10 40.19 31.45 -21.64
N MET A 11 39.34 31.07 -22.58
CA MET A 11 37.90 31.29 -22.49
C MET A 11 37.34 30.31 -21.46
N ILE A 12 37.08 30.78 -20.25
CA ILE A 12 36.44 30.00 -19.19
C ILE A 12 34.98 29.78 -19.61
N ALA A 13 34.67 28.58 -20.09
CA ALA A 13 33.30 28.15 -20.33
C ALA A 13 32.65 27.80 -18.97
N ALA A 14 31.74 28.64 -18.49
CA ALA A 14 30.91 28.35 -17.34
C ALA A 14 29.86 27.30 -17.74
N ILE A 15 30.05 26.05 -17.31
CA ILE A 15 29.06 24.98 -17.48
C ILE A 15 27.98 25.20 -16.42
N LEU A 16 26.80 25.65 -16.84
CA LEU A 16 25.62 25.76 -15.99
C LEU A 16 25.00 24.36 -15.84
N ALA A 17 25.30 23.67 -14.74
CA ALA A 17 24.70 22.38 -14.43
C ALA A 17 23.27 22.61 -13.92
N SER A 18 22.28 22.47 -14.81
CA SER A 18 20.86 22.50 -14.46
C SER A 18 20.49 21.23 -13.68
N THR A 19 20.53 21.29 -12.34
CA THR A 19 19.95 20.22 -11.52
C THR A 19 18.43 20.35 -11.56
N ALA A 20 17.76 19.64 -12.46
CA ALA A 20 16.32 19.49 -12.41
C ALA A 20 15.95 18.70 -11.14
N ALA A 21 15.28 19.36 -10.19
CA ALA A 21 14.72 18.68 -9.04
C ALA A 21 13.62 17.74 -9.53
N VAL A 22 13.83 16.43 -9.37
CA VAL A 22 12.77 15.44 -9.57
C VAL A 22 11.80 15.60 -8.39
N ALA A 23 10.66 16.24 -8.63
CA ALA A 23 9.59 16.27 -7.64
C ALA A 23 9.03 14.85 -7.52
N SER A 24 9.32 14.19 -6.39
CA SER A 24 8.61 12.95 -6.04
C SER A 24 7.13 13.30 -5.89
N ALA A 25 6.27 12.72 -6.73
CA ALA A 25 4.83 12.86 -6.56
C ALA A 25 4.47 12.33 -5.16
N ALA A 26 3.98 13.21 -4.29
CA ALA A 26 3.44 12.79 -3.01
C ALA A 26 2.29 11.82 -3.27
N ALA A 27 2.23 10.71 -2.52
CA ALA A 27 1.07 9.84 -2.55
C ALA A 27 -0.20 10.69 -2.38
N GLY A 28 -1.22 10.42 -3.19
CA GLY A 28 -2.48 11.16 -3.14
C GLY A 28 -3.12 11.12 -1.73
N PRO A 29 -4.17 11.91 -1.49
CA PRO A 29 -4.74 12.04 -0.15
C PRO A 29 -5.39 10.75 0.39
N LEU A 30 -5.61 9.74 -0.46
CA LEU A 30 -6.11 8.42 -0.05
C LEU A 30 -4.98 7.60 0.57
N GLN A 31 -5.09 7.33 1.87
CA GLN A 31 -4.24 6.40 2.58
C GLN A 31 -4.94 5.05 2.68
N VAL A 32 -4.22 3.96 2.38
CA VAL A 32 -4.75 2.58 2.45
C VAL A 32 -3.72 1.69 3.14
N THR A 33 -4.19 0.80 4.01
CA THR A 33 -3.36 -0.21 4.67
C THR A 33 -4.11 -1.53 4.68
N SER A 34 -3.47 -2.58 4.18
CA SER A 34 -3.97 -3.95 4.25
C SER A 34 -3.15 -4.73 5.28
N SER A 35 -3.84 -5.45 6.16
CA SER A 35 -3.21 -6.25 7.19
C SER A 35 -3.89 -7.60 7.33
N ILE A 36 -3.08 -8.62 7.67
CA ILE A 36 -3.55 -9.97 7.93
C ILE A 36 -3.53 -10.18 9.44
N MET A 37 -4.65 -10.61 9.98
CA MET A 37 -4.88 -10.83 11.41
C MET A 37 -5.43 -12.25 11.62
N VAL A 38 -5.31 -12.76 12.84
CA VAL A 38 -5.96 -14.00 13.28
C VAL A 38 -6.68 -13.78 14.60
N GLU A 39 -7.71 -14.59 14.87
CA GLU A 39 -8.36 -14.61 16.17
C GLU A 39 -7.48 -15.31 17.20
N ALA A 40 -7.06 -14.58 18.24
CA ALA A 40 -6.46 -15.13 19.44
C ALA A 40 -7.52 -15.23 20.53
N ARG A 41 -7.61 -16.42 21.13
CA ARG A 41 -8.49 -16.69 22.27
C ARG A 41 -7.66 -16.67 23.56
N SER A 42 -8.12 -15.89 24.54
CA SER A 42 -7.49 -15.81 25.86
C SER A 42 -8.53 -15.99 26.97
N ALA A 43 -8.17 -16.70 28.04
CA ALA A 43 -9.01 -16.77 29.23
C ALA A 43 -9.12 -15.39 29.89
N ALA A 44 -10.33 -15.02 30.30
CA ALA A 44 -10.60 -13.82 31.06
C ALA A 44 -10.72 -14.13 32.56
N PRO A 45 -10.49 -13.13 33.45
CA PRO A 45 -10.57 -13.33 34.90
C PRO A 45 -11.97 -13.76 35.41
N ASP A 46 -13.01 -13.50 34.64
CA ASP A 46 -14.40 -13.88 34.92
C ASP A 46 -14.75 -15.32 34.46
N GLY A 47 -13.76 -16.09 33.99
CA GLY A 47 -13.95 -17.44 33.48
C GLY A 47 -14.44 -17.52 32.03
N THR A 48 -14.63 -16.38 31.36
CA THR A 48 -15.03 -16.35 29.94
C THR A 48 -13.83 -16.42 29.00
N THR A 49 -14.09 -16.61 27.70
CA THR A 49 -13.07 -16.51 26.65
C THR A 49 -13.21 -15.17 25.93
N ARG A 50 -12.10 -14.42 25.87
CA ARG A 50 -11.99 -13.23 25.02
C ARG A 50 -11.40 -13.62 23.68
N VAL A 51 -11.98 -13.09 22.61
CA VAL A 51 -11.44 -13.20 21.25
C VAL A 51 -10.89 -11.83 20.86
N THR A 52 -9.64 -11.80 20.42
CA THR A 52 -8.96 -10.58 19.97
C THR A 52 -8.31 -10.82 18.62
N LEU A 53 -8.20 -9.79 17.79
CA LEU A 53 -7.44 -9.89 16.55
C LEU A 53 -5.98 -9.57 16.86
N VAL A 54 -5.07 -10.47 16.47
CA VAL A 54 -3.63 -10.28 16.60
C VAL A 54 -2.93 -10.50 15.26
N LYS A 55 -1.76 -9.86 15.09
CA LYS A 55 -0.92 -10.10 13.91
C LYS A 55 -0.26 -11.47 14.05
N PRO A 56 -0.44 -12.40 13.09
CA PRO A 56 0.17 -13.72 13.16
C PRO A 56 1.68 -13.65 12.88
N SER A 57 2.48 -14.47 13.56
CA SER A 57 3.89 -14.71 13.23
C SER A 57 4.08 -15.73 12.10
N ARG A 58 3.09 -16.62 11.92
CA ARG A 58 2.99 -17.63 10.87
C ARG A 58 1.52 -17.94 10.61
N VAL A 59 1.20 -18.30 9.36
CA VAL A 59 -0.09 -18.85 8.96
C VAL A 59 0.16 -20.20 8.29
N THR A 60 -0.65 -21.20 8.59
CA THR A 60 -0.55 -22.59 8.09
C THR A 60 -1.82 -22.94 7.30
N PRO A 61 -1.76 -23.87 6.32
CA PRO A 61 -2.97 -24.32 5.64
C PRO A 61 -4.05 -24.79 6.62
N GLY A 62 -5.28 -24.30 6.44
CA GLY A 62 -6.42 -24.55 7.32
C GLY A 62 -6.73 -23.40 8.29
N ASP A 63 -5.77 -22.50 8.54
CA ASP A 63 -6.00 -21.32 9.38
C ASP A 63 -7.02 -20.38 8.74
N LYS A 64 -7.86 -19.79 9.59
CA LYS A 64 -8.72 -18.67 9.20
C LYS A 64 -7.98 -17.38 9.48
N VAL A 65 -7.73 -16.62 8.42
CA VAL A 65 -7.15 -15.29 8.51
C VAL A 65 -8.21 -14.23 8.22
N ILE A 66 -8.06 -13.08 8.85
CA ILE A 66 -8.90 -11.91 8.65
C ILE A 66 -8.06 -10.86 7.94
N PHE A 67 -8.50 -10.45 6.75
CA PHE A 67 -7.92 -9.31 6.04
C PHE A 67 -8.62 -8.04 6.52
N VAL A 68 -7.85 -7.11 7.05
CA VAL A 68 -8.34 -5.79 7.48
C VAL A 68 -7.78 -4.75 6.53
N LEU A 69 -8.69 -4.12 5.79
CA LEU A 69 -8.39 -3.01 4.88
C LEU A 69 -8.83 -1.70 5.54
N ALA A 70 -7.87 -0.94 6.03
CA ALA A 70 -8.09 0.38 6.60
C ALA A 70 -7.80 1.44 5.54
N TYR A 71 -8.72 2.39 5.35
CA TYR A 71 -8.54 3.48 4.39
C TYR A 71 -9.01 4.80 4.97
N ARG A 72 -8.36 5.90 4.55
CA ARG A 72 -8.67 7.25 5.02
C ARG A 72 -8.39 8.28 3.93
N ASN A 73 -9.35 9.16 3.68
CA ASN A 73 -9.08 10.41 2.98
C ASN A 73 -8.41 11.41 3.95
N SER A 74 -7.16 11.78 3.67
CA SER A 74 -6.38 12.74 4.44
C SER A 74 -6.36 14.14 3.83
N GLY A 75 -6.98 14.32 2.66
CA GLY A 75 -7.07 15.61 1.97
C GLY A 75 -8.24 16.46 2.43
N ALA A 76 -8.25 17.71 1.97
CA ALA A 76 -9.31 18.67 2.26
C ALA A 76 -10.58 18.48 1.40
N GLN A 77 -10.47 17.76 0.28
CA GLN A 77 -11.56 17.56 -0.66
C GLN A 77 -12.08 16.12 -0.58
N PRO A 78 -13.39 15.89 -0.78
CA PRO A 78 -13.94 14.54 -0.91
C PRO A 78 -13.31 13.76 -2.06
N LEU A 79 -13.13 12.45 -1.86
CA LEU A 79 -12.75 11.52 -2.92
C LEU A 79 -14.01 11.00 -3.61
N ALA A 80 -13.98 10.91 -4.93
CA ALA A 80 -15.03 10.29 -5.74
C ALA A 80 -14.48 9.05 -6.45
N ASN A 81 -15.36 8.09 -6.76
CA ASN A 81 -15.05 6.90 -7.57
C ASN A 81 -13.88 6.06 -7.02
N VAL A 82 -13.78 5.93 -5.69
CA VAL A 82 -12.74 5.12 -5.06
C VAL A 82 -13.14 3.65 -5.13
N VAL A 83 -12.27 2.85 -5.77
CA VAL A 83 -12.34 1.39 -5.77
C VAL A 83 -11.08 0.86 -5.12
N LEU A 84 -11.24 -0.04 -4.14
CA LEU A 84 -10.13 -0.69 -3.46
C LEU A 84 -10.03 -2.14 -3.92
N ASP A 85 -9.18 -2.38 -4.92
CA ASP A 85 -8.84 -3.73 -5.35
C ASP A 85 -7.80 -4.34 -4.40
N ASN A 86 -8.11 -5.48 -3.83
CA ASN A 86 -7.29 -6.18 -2.83
C ASN A 86 -7.05 -7.62 -3.28
N PRO A 87 -6.14 -7.83 -4.25
CA PRO A 87 -5.88 -9.16 -4.78
C PRO A 87 -5.35 -10.08 -3.68
N LEU A 88 -6.00 -11.22 -3.52
CA LEU A 88 -5.60 -12.21 -2.53
C LEU A 88 -4.49 -13.12 -3.08
N PRO A 89 -3.52 -13.53 -2.25
CA PRO A 89 -2.55 -14.55 -2.64
C PRO A 89 -3.25 -15.85 -3.08
N ARG A 90 -2.67 -16.58 -4.04
CA ARG A 90 -3.28 -17.80 -4.61
C ARG A 90 -3.59 -18.89 -3.58
N GLN A 91 -2.92 -18.87 -2.42
CA GLN A 91 -3.12 -19.83 -1.33
C GLN A 91 -4.30 -19.46 -0.41
N ILE A 92 -4.91 -18.30 -0.60
CA ILE A 92 -6.02 -17.79 0.23
C ILE A 92 -7.30 -17.82 -0.60
N ALA A 93 -8.34 -18.41 -0.02
CA ALA A 93 -9.70 -18.33 -0.54
C ALA A 93 -10.53 -17.43 0.36
N TYR A 94 -11.21 -16.45 -0.24
CA TYR A 94 -12.23 -15.69 0.48
C TYR A 94 -13.36 -16.63 0.94
N ARG A 95 -13.89 -16.36 2.14
CA ARG A 95 -14.94 -17.17 2.78
C ARG A 95 -16.20 -16.35 3.02
N SER A 96 -16.05 -15.23 3.70
CA SER A 96 -17.14 -14.34 4.08
C SER A 96 -16.59 -13.01 4.57
N ALA A 97 -17.46 -12.01 4.65
CA ALA A 97 -17.18 -10.79 5.39
C ALA A 97 -17.23 -11.09 6.89
N ASN A 98 -16.46 -10.33 7.67
CA ASN A 98 -16.63 -10.33 9.12
C ASN A 98 -18.00 -9.71 9.47
N PRO A 99 -18.66 -10.17 10.55
CA PRO A 99 -19.90 -9.56 11.02
C PRO A 99 -19.76 -8.04 11.19
N GLY A 100 -20.72 -7.28 10.67
CA GLY A 100 -20.70 -5.81 10.68
C GLY A 100 -19.83 -5.16 9.61
N SER A 101 -19.19 -5.94 8.73
CA SER A 101 -18.50 -5.44 7.53
C SER A 101 -19.32 -5.74 6.27
N PRO A 102 -19.34 -4.85 5.27
CA PRO A 102 -19.96 -5.14 3.98
C PRO A 102 -19.18 -6.26 3.26
N ALA A 103 -19.90 -7.13 2.55
CA ALA A 103 -19.27 -8.12 1.68
C ALA A 103 -18.74 -7.42 0.42
N PRO A 104 -17.46 -7.66 0.05
CA PRO A 104 -16.94 -7.21 -1.23
C PRO A 104 -17.48 -8.07 -2.36
N ASP A 105 -17.49 -7.52 -3.56
CA ASP A 105 -17.50 -8.33 -4.76
C ASP A 105 -16.14 -9.05 -4.89
N VAL A 106 -16.18 -10.28 -5.41
CA VAL A 106 -15.00 -11.13 -5.60
C VAL A 106 -14.75 -11.38 -7.07
N SER A 107 -13.50 -11.68 -7.41
CA SER A 107 -13.09 -12.04 -8.76
C SER A 107 -12.09 -13.19 -8.74
N VAL A 108 -12.16 -14.04 -9.77
CA VAL A 108 -11.18 -15.11 -10.03
C VAL A 108 -10.16 -14.71 -11.12
N ASP A 109 -10.47 -13.70 -11.93
CA ASP A 109 -9.70 -13.27 -13.11
C ASP A 109 -9.18 -11.82 -13.01
N GLY A 110 -9.54 -11.11 -11.94
CA GLY A 110 -9.22 -9.71 -11.68
C GLY A 110 -9.95 -8.72 -12.59
N LYS A 111 -10.94 -9.17 -13.39
CA LYS A 111 -11.63 -8.34 -14.39
C LYS A 111 -13.14 -8.35 -14.18
N THR A 112 -13.69 -9.52 -13.90
CA THR A 112 -15.11 -9.72 -13.67
C THR A 112 -15.34 -9.87 -12.17
N TYR A 113 -16.14 -8.99 -11.60
CA TYR A 113 -16.45 -8.96 -10.17
C TYR A 113 -17.92 -9.26 -9.95
N GLY A 114 -18.23 -9.98 -8.87
CA GLY A 114 -19.60 -10.22 -8.45
C GLY A 114 -19.68 -10.69 -7.00
N SER A 115 -20.88 -10.70 -6.46
CA SER A 115 -21.11 -11.14 -5.09
C SER A 115 -20.96 -12.67 -4.96
N LEU A 116 -20.51 -13.13 -3.78
CA LEU A 116 -20.38 -14.55 -3.45
C LEU A 116 -21.65 -15.10 -2.78
#